data_AF-A0AA42YCP5-F1
#
_entry.id   AF-A0AA42YCP5-F1
#
_cell.length_a   1.000
_cell.length_b   1.000
_cell.length_c   1.000
_cell.angle_alpha   90.00
_cell.angle_beta   90.00
_cell.angle_gamma   90.00
#
_symmetry.space_group_name_H-M   'P 1'
#
loop_
_entity.id
_entity.type
_entity.pdbx_description
1 polymer ?
#
loop_
_entity_poly.entity_id
_entity_poly.type
_entity_poly.pdbx_seq_one_letter_code
_entity_poly.pdbx_strand_id
1 'polypeptide(L)'
;MATGKSSMLVDPAWLHRRRNDPKVKVIEIAGMGQEEMQTYKAGHIPGAVCWQWKDMLWDSHQRDFPTPEDFARRCGAAGISNDTTVVFYGEGVQFGFYAWWTFRYCGHRNAKMLDGTRYRWAAEGRPLVTEEPPAASPVAYTPVKRVERMRIHRDKVLAASERTQ
;
A
#
# COMPACT_ATOMS: atom_id res chain seq x y z
N MET A 1 1.43 15.63 25.02
CA MET A 1 1.65 15.99 23.60
C MET A 1 2.74 15.09 23.05
N ALA A 2 2.42 14.22 22.09
CA ALA A 2 3.40 13.28 21.52
C ALA A 2 4.03 13.88 20.26
N THR A 3 5.32 14.22 20.38
CA THR A 3 6.18 14.69 19.29
C THR A 3 6.42 13.59 18.25
N GLY A 4 5.98 13.81 17.02
CA GLY A 4 6.84 13.65 15.84
C GLY A 4 7.22 12.25 15.31
N LYS A 5 6.51 11.16 15.61
CA LYS A 5 6.58 9.92 14.81
C LYS A 5 5.21 9.56 14.29
N SER A 6 4.96 9.81 13.01
CA SER A 6 3.77 9.27 12.33
C SER A 6 3.90 7.74 12.31
N SER A 7 3.15 7.05 13.19
CA SER A 7 3.24 5.59 13.36
C SER A 7 3.03 4.87 12.03
N MET A 8 3.89 3.90 11.70
CA MET A 8 3.74 3.08 10.49
C MET A 8 2.41 2.31 10.48
N LEU A 9 1.96 1.92 11.67
CA LEU A 9 0.70 1.23 11.89
C LEU A 9 -0.40 2.22 12.24
N VAL A 10 -1.62 1.93 11.79
CA VAL A 10 -2.86 2.56 12.26
C VAL A 10 -3.78 1.48 12.82
N ASP A 11 -4.46 1.77 13.92
CA ASP A 11 -5.43 0.85 14.50
C ASP A 11 -6.76 0.88 13.73
N PRO A 12 -7.58 -0.20 13.83
CA PRO A 12 -8.89 -0.24 13.19
C PRO A 12 -9.83 0.90 13.59
N ALA A 13 -9.74 1.42 14.82
CA ALA A 13 -10.60 2.52 15.26
C ALA A 13 -10.23 3.85 14.58
N TRP A 14 -8.93 4.11 14.38
CA TRP A 14 -8.44 5.24 13.60
C TRP A 14 -8.95 5.17 12.16
N LEU A 15 -8.81 4.01 11.52
CA LEU A 15 -9.24 3.83 10.13
C LEU A 15 -10.75 3.99 10.03
N HIS A 16 -11.51 3.40 10.95
CA HIS A 16 -12.96 3.54 10.98
C HIS A 16 -13.38 5.00 11.06
N ARG A 17 -12.77 5.82 11.93
CA ARG A 17 -13.11 7.26 12.04
C ARG A 17 -12.76 8.07 10.78
N ARG A 18 -11.78 7.63 9.98
CA ARG A 18 -11.27 8.37 8.81
C ARG A 18 -11.59 7.73 7.47
N ARG A 19 -12.38 6.66 7.42
CA ARG A 19 -12.70 5.92 6.20
C ARG A 19 -13.33 6.76 5.07
N ASN A 20 -14.00 7.86 5.44
CA ASN A 20 -14.62 8.81 4.51
C ASN A 20 -13.79 10.09 4.30
N ASP A 21 -12.59 10.17 4.89
CA ASP A 21 -11.70 11.31 4.70
C ASP A 21 -11.15 11.27 3.26
N PRO A 22 -11.37 12.32 2.44
CA PRO A 22 -10.89 12.33 1.06
C PRO A 22 -9.35 12.27 0.96
N LYS A 23 -8.62 12.54 2.04
CA LYS A 23 -7.17 12.41 2.11
C LYS A 23 -6.72 11.00 2.52
N VAL A 24 -7.62 10.04 2.73
CA VAL A 24 -7.29 8.66 3.13
C VAL A 24 -7.66 7.65 2.03
N LYS A 25 -6.62 7.20 1.32
CA LYS A 25 -6.42 5.90 0.68
C LYS A 25 -6.72 4.65 1.52
N VAL A 26 -7.70 3.81 1.23
CA VAL A 26 -7.75 2.45 1.79
C VAL A 26 -7.59 1.44 0.66
N ILE A 27 -6.63 0.52 0.79
CA ILE A 27 -6.26 -0.40 -0.30
C ILE A 27 -6.05 -1.80 0.26
N GLU A 28 -6.87 -2.74 -0.21
CA GLU A 28 -6.65 -4.18 -0.03
C GLU A 28 -5.67 -4.67 -1.10
N ILE A 29 -4.62 -5.38 -0.69
CA ILE A 29 -3.65 -5.96 -1.61
C ILE A 29 -3.93 -7.46 -1.75
N ALA A 30 -4.30 -7.86 -2.96
CA ALA A 30 -4.49 -9.25 -3.33
C ALA A 30 -3.17 -9.87 -3.81
N GLY A 31 -2.89 -11.09 -3.32
CA GLY A 31 -1.75 -11.90 -3.75
C GLY A 31 -1.98 -12.69 -5.04
N MET A 32 -3.25 -12.96 -5.34
CA MET A 32 -3.73 -13.72 -6.51
C MET A 32 -4.16 -12.77 -7.64
N GLY A 33 -4.48 -13.29 -8.83
CA GLY A 33 -4.92 -12.48 -9.98
C GLY A 33 -6.18 -11.64 -9.70
N GLN A 34 -6.46 -10.62 -10.53
CA GLN A 34 -7.66 -9.79 -10.38
C GLN A 34 -8.97 -10.60 -10.41
N GLU A 35 -9.03 -11.63 -11.25
CA GLU A 35 -10.18 -12.54 -11.35
C GLU A 35 -10.40 -13.33 -10.05
N GLU A 36 -9.33 -13.53 -9.27
CA GLU A 36 -9.24 -14.35 -8.07
C GLU A 36 -9.36 -13.53 -6.77
N MET A 37 -9.74 -12.24 -6.84
CA MET A 37 -9.95 -11.34 -5.69
C MET A 37 -11.20 -11.69 -4.85
N GLN A 38 -11.46 -12.98 -4.62
CA GLN A 38 -12.67 -13.50 -3.98
C GLN A 38 -12.83 -12.97 -2.54
N THR A 39 -11.74 -12.90 -1.78
CA THR A 39 -11.75 -12.38 -0.40
C THR A 39 -12.21 -10.92 -0.32
N TYR A 40 -11.83 -10.09 -1.29
CA TYR A 40 -12.30 -8.70 -1.38
C TYR A 40 -13.77 -8.64 -1.82
N LYS A 41 -14.15 -9.42 -2.84
CA LYS A 41 -15.52 -9.48 -3.37
C LYS A 41 -16.53 -10.01 -2.34
N ALA A 42 -16.10 -10.94 -1.49
CA ALA A 42 -16.92 -11.48 -0.40
C ALA A 42 -17.12 -10.48 0.76
N GLY A 43 -16.26 -9.46 0.86
CA GLY A 43 -16.38 -8.40 1.85
C GLY A 43 -15.05 -7.71 2.10
N HIS A 44 -15.04 -6.38 1.99
CA HIS A 44 -13.88 -5.53 2.17
C HIS A 44 -14.18 -4.33 3.09
N ILE A 45 -13.14 -3.63 3.53
CA ILE A 45 -13.30 -2.46 4.38
C ILE A 45 -14.01 -1.35 3.58
N PRO A 46 -15.03 -0.65 4.14
CA PRO A 46 -15.73 0.41 3.43
C PRO A 46 -14.80 1.46 2.82
N GLY A 47 -14.96 1.71 1.52
CA GLY A 47 -14.15 2.66 0.75
C GLY A 47 -12.80 2.12 0.29
N ALA A 48 -12.47 0.87 0.60
CA ALA A 48 -11.26 0.22 0.09
C ALA A 48 -11.38 -0.06 -1.41
N VAL A 49 -10.27 0.07 -2.12
CA VAL A 49 -10.09 -0.50 -3.46
C VAL A 49 -9.22 -1.74 -3.36
N CYS A 50 -9.35 -2.66 -4.32
CA CYS A 50 -8.49 -3.83 -4.39
C CYS A 50 -7.40 -3.64 -5.45
N TRP A 51 -6.15 -3.92 -5.10
CA TRP A 51 -5.04 -3.95 -6.04
C TRP A 51 -4.37 -5.31 -6.07
N GLN A 52 -4.06 -5.76 -7.28
CA GLN A 52 -3.18 -6.89 -7.49
C GLN A 52 -1.74 -6.42 -7.26
N TRP A 53 -0.99 -7.15 -6.42
CA TRP A 53 0.31 -6.71 -5.94
C TRP A 53 1.32 -6.45 -7.06
N LYS A 54 1.41 -7.32 -8.07
CA LYS A 54 2.36 -7.21 -9.18
C LYS A 54 1.99 -6.07 -10.13
N ASP A 55 0.72 -5.96 -10.52
CA ASP A 55 0.26 -4.94 -11.48
C ASP A 55 0.56 -3.53 -10.97
N MET A 56 0.39 -3.30 -9.66
CA MET A 56 0.64 -2.01 -9.07
C MET A 56 2.11 -1.81 -8.67
N LEU A 57 2.76 -2.83 -8.13
CA LEU A 57 4.02 -2.67 -7.38
C LEU A 57 5.26 -3.13 -8.15
N TRP A 58 5.12 -3.63 -9.39
CA TRP A 58 6.24 -4.04 -10.24
C TRP A 58 6.33 -3.22 -11.53
N ASP A 59 7.54 -3.15 -12.06
CA ASP A 59 7.80 -2.82 -13.45
C ASP A 59 7.19 -3.91 -14.36
N SER A 60 6.61 -3.50 -15.49
CA SER A 60 5.94 -4.42 -16.42
C SER A 60 6.88 -5.18 -17.35
N HIS A 61 8.13 -4.76 -17.48
CA HIS A 61 9.08 -5.29 -18.47
C HIS A 61 10.27 -6.00 -17.84
N GLN A 62 10.65 -5.62 -16.62
CA GLN A 62 11.82 -6.15 -15.93
C GLN A 62 11.50 -6.55 -14.50
N ARG A 63 12.39 -7.35 -13.89
CA ARG A 63 12.28 -7.76 -12.49
C ARG A 63 12.72 -6.62 -11.56
N ASP A 64 11.96 -5.54 -11.57
CA ASP A 64 12.18 -4.36 -10.74
C ASP A 64 10.86 -3.75 -10.24
N PHE A 65 10.97 -2.74 -9.37
CA PHE A 65 9.86 -1.87 -8.95
C PHE A 65 9.54 -0.82 -10.03
N PRO A 66 8.38 -0.14 -9.97
CA PRO A 66 7.97 0.85 -10.97
C PRO A 66 8.94 2.02 -11.01
N THR A 67 9.14 2.61 -12.19
CA THR A 67 9.83 3.89 -12.34
C THR A 67 9.12 4.99 -11.54
N PRO A 68 9.80 6.08 -11.12
CA PRO A 68 9.13 7.22 -10.49
C PRO A 68 7.93 7.74 -11.29
N GLU A 69 8.05 7.73 -12.61
CA GLU A 69 7.03 8.19 -13.55
C GLU A 69 5.84 7.23 -13.60
N ASP A 70 6.08 5.92 -13.70
CA ASP A 70 4.99 4.93 -13.66
C ASP A 70 4.29 4.91 -12.31
N PHE A 71 5.05 5.00 -11.21
CA PHE A 71 4.49 5.06 -9.88
C PHE A 71 3.58 6.28 -9.72
N ALA A 72 4.04 7.45 -10.17
CA ALA A 72 3.26 8.69 -10.15
C ALA A 72 1.99 8.57 -10.98
N ARG A 73 2.10 8.05 -12.22
CA ARG A 73 0.95 7.83 -13.11
C ARG A 73 -0.08 6.91 -12.47
N ARG A 74 0.34 5.78 -11.92
CA ARG A 74 -0.55 4.80 -11.27
C ARG A 74 -1.23 5.40 -10.02
N CYS A 75 -0.49 6.12 -9.17
CA CYS A 75 -1.06 6.80 -8.01
C CYS A 75 -2.06 7.88 -8.41
N GLY A 76 -1.69 8.75 -9.36
CA GLY A 76 -2.55 9.81 -9.84
C GLY A 76 -3.86 9.29 -10.43
N ALA A 77 -3.79 8.24 -11.26
CA ALA A 77 -4.98 7.57 -11.80
C ALA A 77 -5.90 6.99 -10.72
N ALA A 78 -5.34 6.58 -9.57
CA ALA A 78 -6.09 6.09 -8.42
C ALA A 78 -6.56 7.20 -7.45
N GLY A 79 -6.41 8.48 -7.81
CA GLY A 79 -6.79 9.61 -6.95
C GLY A 79 -5.87 9.79 -5.75
N ILE A 80 -4.66 9.24 -5.79
CA ILE A 80 -3.63 9.39 -4.76
C ILE A 80 -2.72 10.53 -5.17
N SER A 81 -2.64 11.56 -4.34
CA SER A 81 -1.67 12.67 -4.46
C SER A 81 -0.45 12.39 -3.56
N ASN A 82 0.60 13.21 -3.66
CA ASN A 82 1.78 13.07 -2.81
C ASN A 82 1.48 13.16 -1.30
N ASP A 83 0.40 13.85 -0.91
CA ASP A 83 0.00 14.06 0.49
C ASP A 83 -1.07 13.09 0.99
N THR A 84 -1.70 12.33 0.10
CA THR A 84 -2.71 11.32 0.46
C THR A 84 -2.13 10.32 1.44
N THR A 85 -2.83 10.04 2.54
CA THR A 85 -2.48 8.93 3.43
C THR A 85 -3.00 7.64 2.84
N VAL A 86 -2.12 6.69 2.57
CA VAL A 86 -2.49 5.38 2.01
C VAL A 86 -2.37 4.31 3.09
N VAL A 87 -3.47 3.64 3.40
CA VAL A 87 -3.55 2.56 4.37
C VAL A 87 -3.70 1.24 3.63
N PHE A 88 -2.69 0.39 3.76
CA PHE A 88 -2.67 -0.95 3.20
C PHE A 88 -3.20 -1.98 4.20
N TYR A 89 -3.88 -2.99 3.67
CA TYR A 89 -4.18 -4.23 4.34
C TYR A 89 -4.29 -5.37 3.30
N GLY A 90 -4.50 -6.59 3.74
CA GLY A 90 -4.69 -7.74 2.85
C GLY A 90 -5.29 -8.92 3.59
N GLU A 91 -5.53 -10.03 2.89
CA GLU A 91 -5.92 -11.27 3.55
C GLU A 91 -4.85 -11.70 4.55
N GLY A 92 -3.57 -11.75 4.13
CA GLY A 92 -2.42 -11.92 5.01
C GLY A 92 -1.58 -10.65 5.17
N VAL A 93 -0.58 -10.72 6.05
CA VAL A 93 0.34 -9.59 6.30
C VAL A 93 1.29 -9.34 5.12
N GLN A 94 1.65 -10.39 4.37
CA GLN A 94 2.74 -10.37 3.41
C GLN A 94 2.57 -9.29 2.33
N PHE A 95 1.49 -9.33 1.55
CA PHE A 95 1.32 -8.43 0.41
C PHE A 95 0.96 -7.01 0.82
N GLY A 96 0.25 -6.82 1.94
CA GLY A 96 0.08 -5.50 2.55
C GLY A 96 1.42 -4.86 2.87
N PHE A 97 2.34 -5.59 3.51
CA PHE A 97 3.66 -5.05 3.89
C PHE A 97 4.55 -4.85 2.69
N TYR A 98 4.43 -5.71 1.67
CA TYR A 98 5.08 -5.52 0.39
C TYR A 98 4.65 -4.21 -0.28
N ALA A 99 3.35 -3.92 -0.33
CA ALA A 99 2.83 -2.66 -0.85
C ALA A 99 3.29 -1.45 -0.04
N TRP A 100 3.22 -1.55 1.29
CA TRP A 100 3.73 -0.51 2.18
C TRP A 100 5.21 -0.23 1.92
N TRP A 101 6.06 -1.25 1.88
CA TRP A 101 7.49 -1.10 1.63
C TRP A 101 7.75 -0.49 0.26
N THR A 102 7.06 -0.96 -0.79
CA THR A 102 7.21 -0.45 -2.15
C THR A 102 6.80 1.02 -2.25
N PHE A 103 5.71 1.43 -1.62
CA PHE A 103 5.30 2.85 -1.56
C PHE A 103 6.36 3.72 -0.89
N ARG A 104 6.90 3.25 0.24
CA ARG A 104 7.97 3.95 0.96
C ARG A 104 9.25 4.01 0.13
N TYR A 105 9.60 2.94 -0.57
CA TYR A 105 10.73 2.87 -1.49
C TYR A 105 10.55 3.80 -2.70
N CYS A 106 9.35 3.91 -3.26
CA CYS A 106 9.01 4.87 -4.32
C CYS A 106 8.82 6.31 -3.82
N GLY A 107 9.14 6.59 -2.54
CA GLY A 107 9.17 7.94 -1.99
C GLY A 107 7.84 8.47 -1.45
N HIS A 108 6.77 7.68 -1.48
CA HIS A 108 5.48 8.07 -0.90
C HIS A 108 5.54 8.00 0.63
N ARG A 109 5.51 9.16 1.30
CA ARG A 109 5.78 9.26 2.75
C ARG A 109 4.58 8.81 3.60
N ASN A 110 3.36 9.07 3.17
CA ASN A 110 2.16 8.87 3.99
C ASN A 110 1.56 7.45 3.84
N ALA A 111 2.41 6.44 3.62
CA ALA A 111 2.01 5.03 3.60
C ALA A 111 1.94 4.43 5.03
N LYS A 112 0.85 3.71 5.29
CA LYS A 112 0.47 3.10 6.57
C LYS A 112 0.04 1.65 6.36
N MET A 113 0.11 0.87 7.43
CA MET A 113 -0.46 -0.48 7.50
C MET A 113 -1.59 -0.52 8.53
N LEU A 114 -2.68 -1.20 8.21
CA LEU A 114 -3.72 -1.52 9.19
C LEU A 114 -3.20 -2.59 10.16
N ASP A 115 -3.13 -2.24 11.44
CA ASP A 115 -2.71 -3.15 12.50
C ASP A 115 -3.70 -4.31 12.65
N GLY A 116 -3.19 -5.55 12.58
CA GLY A 116 -4.01 -6.76 12.58
C GLY A 116 -4.80 -7.02 11.30
N THR A 117 -4.56 -6.23 10.23
CA THR A 117 -5.16 -6.36 8.90
C THR A 117 -6.70 -6.53 8.93
N ARG A 118 -7.30 -7.21 7.94
CA ARG A 118 -8.75 -7.51 7.91
C ARG A 118 -9.22 -8.36 9.09
N TYR A 119 -8.36 -9.22 9.64
CA TYR A 119 -8.75 -10.14 10.72
C TYR A 119 -9.13 -9.40 11.98
N ARG A 120 -8.30 -8.45 12.42
CA ARG A 120 -8.61 -7.63 13.61
C ARG A 120 -9.78 -6.70 13.34
N TRP A 121 -9.88 -6.13 12.13
CA TRP A 121 -11.04 -5.31 11.74
C TRP A 121 -12.35 -6.07 11.93
N ALA A 122 -12.43 -7.30 11.40
CA ALA A 122 -13.61 -8.15 11.52
C ALA A 122 -13.83 -8.63 12.96
N ALA A 123 -12.78 -9.02 13.67
CA ALA A 123 -12.87 -9.46 15.07
C ALA A 123 -13.37 -8.37 16.02
N GLU A 124 -13.10 -7.10 15.71
CA GLU A 124 -13.66 -5.94 16.43
C GLU A 124 -15.10 -5.60 16.02
N GLY A 125 -15.77 -6.44 15.22
CA GLY A 125 -17.17 -6.27 14.82
C GLY A 125 -17.39 -5.10 13.84
N ARG A 126 -16.35 -4.67 13.12
CA ARG A 126 -16.46 -3.55 12.16
C ARG A 126 -17.03 -4.04 10.83
N PRO A 127 -17.78 -3.19 10.11
CA PRO A 127 -18.47 -3.59 8.90
C PRO A 127 -17.48 -3.97 7.79
N LEU A 128 -17.83 -5.02 7.06
CA LEU A 128 -17.32 -5.28 5.73
C LEU A 128 -18.47 -5.05 4.74
N VAL A 129 -18.14 -4.51 3.57
CA VAL A 129 -19.10 -4.20 2.50
C VAL A 129 -18.69 -4.93 1.24
N THR A 130 -19.64 -5.09 0.32
CA THR A 130 -19.38 -5.65 -1.01
C THR A 130 -19.51 -4.59 -2.10
N GLU A 131 -20.11 -3.44 -1.80
CA GLU A 131 -20.20 -2.31 -2.70
C GLU A 131 -18.83 -1.67 -2.92
N GLU A 132 -18.36 -1.70 -4.16
CA GLU A 132 -17.11 -1.03 -4.52
C GLU A 132 -17.25 0.50 -4.43
N PRO A 133 -16.19 1.22 -4.01
CA PRO A 133 -16.22 2.66 -4.04
C PRO A 133 -16.32 3.18 -5.49
N PRO A 134 -16.85 4.39 -5.70
CA PRO A 134 -16.82 5.04 -7.01
C PRO A 134 -15.40 5.12 -7.56
N ALA A 135 -15.27 5.05 -8.89
CA ALA A 135 -14.00 5.24 -9.57
C ALA A 135 -13.34 6.54 -9.12
N ALA A 136 -12.04 6.48 -8.82
CA ALA A 136 -11.30 7.64 -8.35
C ALA A 136 -11.21 8.70 -9.45
N SER A 137 -11.40 9.97 -9.08
CA SER A 137 -11.05 11.08 -9.96
C SER A 137 -9.53 11.19 -10.03
N PRO A 138 -8.92 11.17 -11.23
CA PRO A 138 -7.48 11.30 -11.35
C PRO A 138 -6.97 12.61 -10.75
N VAL A 139 -5.83 12.55 -10.07
CA VAL A 139 -5.14 13.70 -9.49
C VAL A 139 -3.69 13.77 -9.96
N ALA A 140 -3.09 14.94 -9.84
CA ALA A 140 -1.65 15.08 -10.04
C ALA A 140 -0.87 14.36 -8.94
N TYR A 141 0.13 13.58 -9.35
CA TYR A 141 1.17 13.06 -8.48
C TYR A 141 2.52 13.43 -9.08
N THR A 142 3.33 14.18 -8.34
CA THR A 142 4.68 14.53 -8.79
C THR A 142 5.61 13.34 -8.56
N PRO A 143 6.35 12.87 -9.60
CA PRO A 143 7.35 11.81 -9.44
C PRO A 143 8.36 12.14 -8.34
N VAL A 144 8.68 11.15 -7.52
CA VAL A 144 9.65 11.27 -6.43
C VAL A 144 10.76 10.24 -6.66
N LYS A 145 12.01 10.66 -6.42
CA LYS A 145 13.16 9.75 -6.48
C LYS A 145 12.98 8.58 -5.50
N ARG A 146 13.36 7.39 -5.96
CA ARG A 146 13.40 6.19 -5.12
C ARG A 146 14.32 6.37 -3.92
N VAL A 147 13.96 5.72 -2.83
CA VAL A 147 14.64 5.79 -1.54
C VAL A 147 15.67 4.65 -1.47
N GLU A 148 16.76 4.79 -2.23
CA GLU A 148 17.74 3.72 -2.49
C GLU A 148 18.31 3.05 -1.23
N ARG A 149 18.41 3.76 -0.10
CA ARG A 149 18.86 3.17 1.17
C ARG A 149 17.94 2.05 1.71
N MET A 150 16.70 1.94 1.22
CA MET A 150 15.74 0.92 1.64
C MET A 150 15.96 -0.43 0.92
N ARG A 151 16.80 -0.46 -0.12
CA ARG A 151 17.07 -1.65 -0.93
C ARG A 151 18.57 -1.94 -0.96
N ILE A 152 18.92 -3.21 -0.85
CA ILE A 152 20.27 -3.70 -1.07
C ILE A 152 20.32 -4.49 -2.38
N HIS A 153 21.34 -4.22 -3.20
CA HIS A 153 21.53 -4.88 -4.50
C HIS A 153 22.53 -6.02 -4.39
N ARG A 154 22.50 -6.94 -5.37
CA ARG A 154 23.36 -8.13 -5.47
C ARG A 154 24.82 -7.84 -5.08
N ASP A 155 25.45 -6.87 -5.70
CA ASP A 155 26.89 -6.65 -5.52
C ASP A 155 27.24 -6.17 -4.10
N LYS A 156 26.33 -5.41 -3.46
CA LYS A 156 26.48 -5.05 -2.04
C LYS A 156 26.29 -6.24 -1.11
N VAL A 157 25.41 -7.18 -1.45
CA VAL A 157 25.23 -8.43 -0.69
C VAL A 157 26.48 -9.31 -0.81
N LEU A 158 27.01 -9.50 -2.03
CA LEU A 158 28.22 -10.28 -2.27
C LEU A 158 29.43 -9.70 -1.53
N ALA A 159 29.68 -8.40 -1.67
CA ALA A 159 30.78 -7.73 -1.00
C ALA A 159 30.68 -7.73 0.53
N ALA A 160 29.50 -7.98 1.12
CA ALA A 160 29.34 -8.14 2.57
C ALA A 160 29.59 -9.59 3.01
N SER A 161 29.21 -10.57 2.19
CA SER A 161 29.44 -11.99 2.46
C SER A 161 30.93 -12.35 2.49
N GLU A 162 31.73 -11.74 1.61
CA GLU A 162 33.18 -12.01 1.51
C GLU A 162 33.98 -11.46 2.69
N ARG A 163 33.45 -10.47 3.44
CA ARG A 163 34.12 -9.89 4.63
C ARG A 163 33.93 -10.70 5.91
N THR A 164 33.06 -11.71 5.87
CA THR A 164 32.72 -12.54 7.03
C THR A 164 33.43 -13.90 6.97
N GLN A 165 34.24 -14.12 5.94
CA GLN A 165 35.17 -15.25 5.81
C GLN A 165 36.59 -14.77 6.14
#